data_AF-A0A936WNQ0-F1
#
_entry.id   AF-A0A936WNQ0-F1
#
_cell.length_a   1.000
_cell.length_b   1.000
_cell.length_c   1.000
_cell.angle_alpha   90.00
_cell.angle_beta   90.00
_cell.angle_gamma   90.00
#
_symmetry.space_group_name_H-M   'P 1'
#
loop_
_entity.id
_entity.type
_entity.pdbx_description
1 polymer ?
#
loop_
_entity_poly.entity_id
_entity_poly.type
_entity_poly.pdbx_seq_one_letter_code
_entity_poly.pdbx_strand_id
1 'polypeptide(L)' 'MEKKELKEDSPKGADVASGIVKFLVDVVDETGETVAIATILTMVKKLDQA' A
#
# COMPACT_ATOMS: atom_id res chain seq x y z
N MET A 1 16.79 -32.87 -20.82
CA MET A 1 15.71 -31.89 -20.55
C MET A 1 15.98 -31.31 -19.17
N GLU A 2 16.78 -30.25 -19.11
CA GLU A 2 17.06 -29.55 -17.86
C GLU A 2 15.83 -28.76 -17.43
N LYS A 3 15.34 -29.05 -16.22
CA LYS A 3 14.31 -28.24 -15.55
C LYS A 3 14.94 -26.90 -15.21
N LYS A 4 14.65 -25.88 -16.01
CA LYS A 4 14.97 -24.50 -15.69
C LYS A 4 13.98 -24.04 -14.62
N GLU A 5 14.40 -24.07 -13.37
CA GLU A 5 13.64 -23.50 -12.26
C GLU A 5 13.49 -22.00 -12.51
N LEU A 6 12.30 -21.56 -12.94
CA LEU A 6 11.94 -20.16 -12.93
C LEU A 6 11.84 -19.76 -11.46
N LYS A 7 12.92 -19.21 -10.90
CA LYS A 7 12.81 -18.36 -9.71
C LYS A 7 11.87 -17.21 -10.10
N GLU A 8 10.68 -17.20 -9.53
CA GLU A 8 9.83 -16.02 -9.55
C GLU A 8 10.65 -14.88 -8.94
N ASP A 9 10.97 -13.86 -9.75
CA ASP A 9 11.70 -12.67 -9.32
C ASP A 9 10.92 -12.09 -8.14
N SER A 10 11.41 -12.31 -6.92
CA SER A 10 10.86 -11.68 -5.73
C SER A 10 10.83 -10.18 -6.02
N PRO A 11 9.69 -9.48 -5.85
CA PRO A 11 9.56 -8.10 -6.29
C PRO A 11 10.70 -7.28 -5.68
N LYS A 12 11.58 -6.77 -6.56
CA LYS A 12 12.69 -5.87 -6.21
C LYS A 12 12.12 -4.69 -5.42
N GLY A 13 12.26 -4.75 -4.10
CA GLY A 13 11.55 -3.86 -3.17
C GLY A 13 11.45 -4.38 -1.74
N ALA A 14 11.78 -5.65 -1.49
CA ALA A 14 11.79 -6.25 -0.15
C ALA A 14 12.73 -5.56 0.86
N ASP A 15 13.75 -4.83 0.39
CA ASP A 15 14.74 -4.16 1.26
C ASP A 15 14.32 -2.78 1.78
N VAL A 16 13.21 -2.21 1.31
CA VAL A 16 12.71 -0.94 1.86
C VAL A 16 11.76 -1.26 2.99
N ALA A 17 12.12 -0.94 4.24
CA ALA A 17 11.21 -1.12 5.36
C ALA A 17 9.99 -0.21 5.14
N SER A 18 8.93 -0.82 4.64
CA SER A 18 7.69 -0.16 4.25
C SER A 18 6.65 -0.45 5.31
N GLY A 19 5.90 0.57 5.72
CA GLY A 19 4.76 0.45 6.62
C GLY A 19 3.46 0.46 5.82
N ILE A 20 2.42 -0.19 6.35
CA ILE A 20 1.04 0.01 5.86
C ILE A 20 0.46 1.19 6.64
N VAL A 21 0.07 2.25 5.93
CA VAL A 21 -0.70 3.36 6.52
C VAL A 21 -2.17 3.16 6.18
N LYS A 22 -3.03 3.37 7.19
CA LYS A 22 -4.48 3.38 7.05
C LYS A 22 -4.96 4.82 7.04
N PHE A 23 -5.64 5.22 5.98
CA PHE A 23 -6.32 6.50 5.89
C PHE A 23 -7.82 6.27 6.00
N LEU A 24 -8.43 6.91 7.00
CA LEU A 24 -9.88 6.99 7.10
C LEU A 24 -10.32 8.20 6.28
N VAL A 25 -11.11 7.96 5.25
CA VAL A 25 -11.63 8.99 4.34
C VAL A 25 -13.13 9.07 4.52
N ASP A 26 -13.58 10.28 4.84
CA ASP A 26 -14.99 10.65 4.91
C ASP A 26 -15.29 11.56 3.71
N VAL A 27 -16.29 11.17 2.91
CA VAL A 27 -16.70 11.88 1.70
C VAL A 27 -17.99 12.61 1.99
N VAL A 28 -17.92 13.93 1.94
CA VAL A 28 -19.07 14.83 2.11
C VAL A 28 -19.46 15.47 0.78
N ASP A 29 -20.74 15.74 0.59
CA ASP A 29 -21.26 16.48 -0.57
C ASP A 29 -21.31 18.00 -0.33
N GLU A 30 -21.96 18.73 -1.24
CA GLU A 30 -22.13 20.18 -1.16
C GLU A 30 -23.10 20.65 -0.06
N THR A 31 -23.95 19.77 0.48
CA THR A 31 -24.83 20.08 1.62
C THR A 31 -24.14 19.82 2.97
N GLY A 32 -22.99 19.14 2.94
CA GLY A 32 -22.20 18.76 4.12
C GLY A 32 -22.62 17.42 4.70
N GLU A 33 -23.39 16.62 3.97
CA GLU A 33 -23.81 15.28 4.38
C GLU A 33 -22.76 14.24 3.99
N THR A 34 -22.46 13.30 4.89
CA THR A 34 -21.55 12.18 4.61
C THR A 34 -22.22 11.19 3.66
N VAL A 35 -21.64 11.02 2.48
CA VAL A 35 -22.14 10.13 1.42
C VAL A 35 -21.39 8.79 1.40
N ALA A 36 -20.12 8.78 1.80
CA ALA A 36 -19.33 7.56 1.85
C ALA A 36 -18.21 7.60 2.89
N ILE A 37 -17.92 6.44 3.47
CA ILE A 37 -16.75 6.21 4.33
C ILE A 37 -15.90 5.13 3.68
N ALA A 38 -14.61 5.41 3.52
CA ALA A 38 -13.65 4.48 2.96
C ALA A 38 -12.39 4.38 3.81
N THR A 39 -11.75 3.22 3.79
CA THR A 39 -10.41 3.03 4.35
C THR A 39 -9.44 2.72 3.22
N ILE A 40 -8.44 3.58 3.06
CA ILE A 40 -7.38 3.38 2.06
C ILE A 40 -6.15 2.83 2.78
N LEU A 41 -5.65 1.69 2.30
CA LEU A 41 -4.42 1.06 2.78
C LEU A 41 -3.32 1.26 1.74
N THR A 42 -2.25 1.95 2.11
CA THR A 42 -1.12 2.17 1.19
C THR A 42 0.19 1.73 1.84
N MET A 43 1.08 1.15 1.05
CA MET A 43 2.47 0.96 1.47
C MET A 43 3.20 2.29 1.37
N VAL A 44 3.80 2.75 2.46
CA VAL A 44 4.63 3.95 2.50
C VAL A 44 6.04 3.58 2.93
N LYS A 45 7.02 4.32 2.42
CA LYS A 45 8.40 4.23 2.92
C LYS A 45 8.45 4.89 4.31
N LYS A 46 9.16 4.27 5.25
CA LYS A 46 9.45 4.92 6.53
C LYS A 46 10.34 6.13 6.29
N LEU A 47 10.07 7.22 7.00
CA LEU A 47 10.83 8.48 6.89
C LEU A 47 12.25 8.34 7.48
N ASP A 48 12.38 7.52 8.53
CA ASP A 48 13.66 7.17 9.14
C ASP A 48 14.06 5.75 8.71
N GLN A 49 15.07 5.68 7.85
CA GLN A 49 15.73 4.47 7.37
C GLN A 49 17.23 4.65 7.65
N ALA A 50 17.59 4.82 8.92
CA ALA A 50 18.99 4.82 9.36
C ALA A 50 19.55 3.39 9.37
#